data_AF-A0A2M7ST38-F1
#
_entry.id   AF-A0A2M7ST38-F1
#
_cell.length_a   1.000
_cell.length_b   1.000
_cell.length_c   1.000
_cell.angle_alpha   90.00
_cell.angle_beta   90.00
_cell.angle_gamma   90.00
#
_symmetry.space_group_name_H-M   'P 1'
#
loop_
_entity.id
_entity.type
_entity.pdbx_description
1 polymer ?
#
loop_
_entity_poly.entity_id
_entity_poly.type
_entity_poly.pdbx_seq_one_letter_code
_entity_poly.pdbx_strand_id
1 'polypeptide(L)'
;MPSKNENRIGRLILSLLAAAFLTFILTRPILELVAVTRAVAQGDFTPRVRRWADDEIGDLADAFNQMTAELARTDELRREREQLRRQLLEGIIAAQEEERRRISRELHDGTSQSLTSLMVGLKNLDTICDSPQVHAQAQDLRNVAGQVLEDVHDLAFQLRPAALDDLGLPAALEHLVNEWQNRHQIRADVVVHLGPERLPGSLETALYRIIQEALTNVAR
;
A
#
# COMPACT_ATOMS: atom_id res chain seq x y z
N MET A 1 48.14 -65.15 41.69
CA MET A 1 48.09 -64.24 40.52
C MET A 1 46.68 -63.63 40.38
N PRO A 2 46.45 -62.40 40.89
CA PRO A 2 45.25 -61.63 40.52
C PRO A 2 45.50 -60.13 40.24
N SER A 3 46.71 -59.66 39.90
CA SER A 3 46.99 -58.20 39.81
C SER A 3 46.81 -57.56 38.42
N LYS A 4 46.61 -58.35 37.35
CA LYS A 4 46.58 -57.82 35.98
C LYS A 4 45.18 -57.41 35.50
N ASN A 5 44.13 -57.98 36.10
CA ASN A 5 42.73 -57.69 35.74
C ASN A 5 42.18 -56.45 36.47
N GLU A 6 42.54 -56.22 37.74
CA GLU A 6 42.12 -55.01 38.47
C GLU A 6 42.61 -53.71 37.80
N ASN A 7 43.86 -53.67 37.36
CA ASN A 7 44.42 -52.51 36.67
C ASN A 7 43.79 -52.26 35.29
N ARG A 8 43.21 -53.27 34.64
CA ARG A 8 42.49 -53.11 33.36
C ARG A 8 41.11 -52.49 33.58
N ILE A 9 40.39 -52.93 34.61
CA ILE A 9 39.06 -52.42 34.95
C ILE A 9 39.15 -50.94 35.36
N GLY A 10 40.13 -50.57 36.19
CA GLY A 10 40.34 -49.17 36.59
C GLY A 10 40.61 -48.23 35.42
N ARG A 11 41.42 -48.66 34.43
CA ARG A 11 41.69 -47.86 33.22
C ARG A 11 40.46 -47.70 32.34
N LEU A 12 39.62 -48.73 32.21
CA LEU A 12 38.38 -48.66 31.46
C LEU A 12 37.41 -47.66 32.10
N ILE A 13 37.23 -47.74 33.42
CA ILE A 13 36.37 -46.80 34.16
C ILE A 13 36.86 -45.36 34.00
N LEU A 14 38.17 -45.12 34.14
CA LEU A 14 38.75 -43.79 33.98
C LEU A 14 38.54 -43.24 32.56
N SER A 15 38.73 -44.07 31.53
CA SER A 15 38.48 -43.66 30.14
C SER A 15 37.00 -43.34 29.88
N LEU A 16 36.09 -44.07 30.51
CA LEU A 16 34.65 -43.87 30.36
C LEU A 16 34.19 -42.59 31.07
N LEU A 17 34.74 -42.31 32.25
CA LEU A 17 34.53 -41.05 32.97
C LEU A 17 35.12 -39.86 32.21
N ALA A 18 36.32 -40.00 31.64
CA ALA A 18 36.93 -38.95 30.82
C ALA A 18 36.11 -38.67 29.56
N ALA A 19 35.59 -39.71 28.88
CA ALA A 19 34.71 -39.55 27.73
C ALA A 19 33.37 -38.88 28.10
N ALA A 20 32.75 -39.28 29.21
CA ALA A 20 31.53 -38.66 29.72
C ALA A 20 31.75 -37.19 30.09
N PHE A 21 32.89 -36.88 30.71
CA PHE A 21 33.28 -35.51 31.07
C PHE A 21 33.53 -34.65 29.83
N LEU A 22 34.27 -35.16 28.84
CA LEU A 22 34.53 -34.46 27.58
C LEU A 22 33.23 -34.20 26.80
N THR A 23 32.31 -35.17 26.79
CA THR A 23 30.97 -35.02 26.19
C THR A 23 30.16 -33.94 26.90
N PHE A 24 30.24 -33.86 28.23
CA PHE A 24 29.53 -32.85 29.01
C PHE A 24 30.07 -31.43 28.76
N ILE A 25 31.40 -31.28 28.67
CA ILE A 25 32.05 -29.98 28.49
C ILE A 25 31.97 -29.48 27.04
N LEU A 26 32.09 -30.35 26.04
CA LEU A 26 32.12 -29.93 24.64
C LEU A 26 30.77 -30.07 23.93
N THR A 27 30.07 -31.19 24.12
CA THR A 27 28.89 -31.50 23.30
C THR A 27 27.65 -30.73 23.74
N ARG A 28 27.42 -30.54 25.04
CA ARG A 28 26.24 -29.81 25.54
C ARG A 28 26.21 -28.34 25.12
N PRO A 29 27.29 -27.55 25.29
CA PRO A 29 27.29 -26.14 24.87
C PRO A 29 27.07 -25.98 23.37
N ILE A 30 27.66 -26.86 22.54
CA ILE A 30 27.49 -26.83 21.09
C ILE A 30 26.04 -27.12 20.70
N LEU A 31 25.40 -28.12 21.30
CA LEU A 31 23.99 -28.44 21.03
C LEU A 31 23.05 -27.28 21.42
N GLU A 32 23.34 -26.60 22.52
CA GLU A 32 22.60 -25.39 22.94
C GLU A 32 22.79 -24.26 21.93
N LEU A 33 24.04 -23.98 21.52
CA LEU A 33 24.35 -22.96 20.51
C LEU A 33 23.57 -23.22 19.21
N VAL A 34 23.52 -24.47 18.75
CA VAL A 34 22.74 -24.87 17.57
C VAL A 34 21.24 -24.64 17.78
N ALA A 35 20.70 -24.98 18.96
CA ALA A 35 19.30 -24.78 19.26
C ALA A 35 18.92 -23.29 19.26
N VAL A 36 19.72 -22.44 19.91
CA VAL A 36 19.49 -20.99 19.92
C VAL A 36 19.67 -20.41 18.52
N THR A 37 20.68 -20.85 17.76
CA THR A 37 20.88 -20.40 16.37
C THR A 37 19.66 -20.71 15.50
N ARG A 38 19.03 -21.89 15.68
CA ARG A 38 17.79 -22.23 14.98
C ARG A 38 16.61 -21.34 15.38
N ALA A 39 16.50 -20.97 16.66
CA ALA A 39 15.48 -20.01 17.12
C ALA A 39 15.69 -18.63 16.50
N VAL A 40 16.93 -18.12 16.51
CA VAL A 40 17.31 -16.85 15.89
C VAL A 40 17.02 -16.85 14.39
N ALA A 41 17.28 -17.96 13.69
CA ALA A 41 16.97 -18.10 12.26
C ALA A 41 15.46 -18.07 11.97
N GLN A 42 14.61 -18.36 12.95
CA GLN A 42 13.15 -18.24 12.86
C GLN A 42 12.64 -16.87 13.33
N GLY A 43 13.54 -15.95 13.70
CA GLY A 43 13.22 -14.61 14.19
C GLY A 43 12.94 -14.53 15.69
N ASP A 44 13.19 -15.60 16.45
CA ASP A 44 13.13 -15.55 17.91
C ASP A 44 14.51 -15.22 18.50
N PHE A 45 14.69 -13.96 18.91
CA PHE A 45 15.92 -13.45 19.50
C PHE A 45 15.91 -13.48 21.04
N THR A 46 14.88 -14.07 21.65
CA THR A 46 14.72 -14.15 23.11
C THR A 46 15.72 -15.11 23.77
N PRO A 47 15.96 -16.32 23.23
CA PRO A 47 16.84 -17.29 23.88
C PRO A 47 18.30 -16.82 23.87
N ARG A 48 19.00 -17.11 24.96
CA ARG A 48 20.41 -16.76 25.14
C ARG A 48 21.21 -18.02 25.40
N VAL A 49 22.40 -18.07 24.82
CA VAL A 49 23.35 -19.16 25.07
C VAL A 49 23.97 -18.91 26.43
N ARG A 50 23.92 -19.90 27.31
CA ARG A 50 24.56 -19.77 28.63
C ARG A 50 26.09 -19.76 28.50
N ARG A 51 26.78 -18.98 29.34
CA ARG A 51 28.24 -19.11 29.55
C ARG A 51 28.50 -20.32 30.45
N TRP A 52 29.11 -21.38 29.90
CA TRP A 52 29.33 -22.65 30.60
C TRP A 52 30.65 -22.70 31.39
N ALA A 53 31.70 -22.07 30.86
CA ALA A 53 33.03 -22.02 31.43
C ALA A 53 33.70 -20.68 31.08
N ASP A 54 34.75 -20.32 31.81
CA ASP A 54 35.57 -19.13 31.54
C ASP A 54 36.73 -19.48 30.60
N ASP A 55 36.37 -19.93 29.41
CA ASP A 55 37.25 -20.36 28.33
C ASP A 55 36.73 -19.86 26.97
N GLU A 56 37.31 -20.37 25.87
CA GLU A 56 36.94 -19.99 24.51
C GLU A 56 35.46 -20.31 24.17
N ILE A 57 34.85 -21.31 24.84
CA ILE A 57 33.43 -21.63 24.65
C ILE A 57 32.56 -20.57 25.33
N GLY A 58 32.98 -20.08 26.50
CA GLY A 58 32.33 -18.95 27.17
C GLY A 58 32.38 -17.67 26.34
N ASP A 59 33.53 -17.35 25.78
CA ASP A 59 33.70 -16.16 24.93
C ASP A 59 32.91 -16.25 23.62
N LEU A 60 32.79 -17.46 23.04
CA LEU A 60 31.91 -17.71 21.90
C LEU A 60 30.44 -17.49 22.25
N ALA A 61 29.99 -17.95 23.43
CA ALA A 61 28.62 -17.74 23.89
C ALA A 61 28.31 -16.24 24.05
N ASP A 62 29.24 -15.46 24.60
CA ASP A 62 29.07 -14.01 24.76
C ASP A 62 29.05 -13.29 23.41
N ALA A 63 29.98 -13.61 22.50
CA ALA A 63 30.00 -13.05 21.16
C ALA A 63 28.70 -13.38 20.39
N PHE A 64 28.20 -14.61 20.53
CA PHE A 64 26.94 -15.03 19.92
C PHE A 64 25.74 -14.29 20.51
N ASN A 65 25.70 -14.10 21.83
CA ASN A 65 24.64 -13.33 22.50
C ASN A 65 24.67 -11.86 22.07
N GLN A 66 25.85 -11.26 21.93
CA GLN A 66 26.01 -9.89 21.41
C GLN A 66 25.49 -9.77 19.98
N MET A 67 25.89 -10.68 19.08
CA MET A 67 25.38 -10.73 17.71
C MET A 67 23.85 -10.87 17.67
N THR A 68 23.28 -11.76 18.49
CA THR A 68 21.83 -11.97 18.58
C THR A 68 21.10 -10.71 19.06
N ALA A 69 21.69 -9.98 20.03
CA ALA A 69 21.12 -8.71 20.50
C ALA A 69 21.14 -7.64 19.42
N GLU A 70 22.22 -7.54 18.63
CA GLU A 70 22.32 -6.57 17.54
C GLU A 70 21.36 -6.91 16.38
N LEU A 71 21.19 -8.20 16.07
CA LEU A 71 20.19 -8.67 15.11
C LEU A 71 18.77 -8.32 15.56
N ALA A 72 18.44 -8.53 16.84
CA ALA A 72 17.14 -8.18 17.41
C ALA A 72 16.84 -6.68 17.26
N ARG A 73 17.82 -5.84 17.61
CA ARG A 73 17.72 -4.38 17.49
C ARG A 73 17.56 -3.94 16.03
N THR A 74 18.30 -4.56 15.12
CA THR A 74 18.19 -4.27 13.68
C THR A 74 16.83 -4.67 13.14
N ASP A 75 16.28 -5.81 13.56
CA ASP A 75 14.94 -6.26 13.16
C ASP A 75 13.84 -5.34 13.70
N GLU A 76 13.93 -4.92 14.96
CA GLU A 76 13.01 -3.94 15.55
C GLU A 76 13.01 -2.61 14.79
N LEU A 77 14.19 -2.04 14.54
CA LEU A 77 14.33 -0.82 13.74
C LEU A 77 13.79 -0.97 12.31
N ARG A 78 13.95 -2.15 11.69
CA ARG A 78 13.38 -2.43 10.36
C ARG A 78 11.85 -2.44 10.43
N ARG A 79 11.25 -3.11 11.42
CA ARG A 79 9.79 -3.15 11.59
C ARG A 79 9.21 -1.75 11.85
N GLU A 80 9.83 -0.96 12.70
CA GLU A 80 9.42 0.43 12.96
C GLU A 80 9.48 1.28 11.68
N ARG A 81 10.57 1.17 10.91
CA ARG A 81 10.72 1.87 9.63
C ARG A 81 9.66 1.43 8.61
N GLU A 82 9.35 0.14 8.54
CA GLU A 82 8.30 -0.38 7.67
C GLU A 82 6.91 0.14 8.07
N GLN A 83 6.61 0.16 9.38
CA GLN A 83 5.35 0.72 9.89
C GLN A 83 5.23 2.21 9.56
N LEU A 84 6.27 3.00 9.85
CA LEU A 84 6.29 4.43 9.52
C LEU A 84 6.15 4.65 8.02
N ARG A 85 6.84 3.86 7.20
CA ARG A 85 6.72 3.92 5.73
C ARG A 85 5.30 3.64 5.27
N ARG A 86 4.62 2.63 5.83
CA ARG A 86 3.21 2.34 5.50
C ARG A 86 2.31 3.51 5.86
N GLN A 87 2.44 4.06 7.07
CA GLN A 87 1.66 5.22 7.51
C GLN A 87 1.88 6.45 6.63
N LEU A 88 3.12 6.73 6.24
CA LEU A 88 3.43 7.84 5.33
C LEU A 88 2.81 7.64 3.95
N LEU A 89 2.87 6.42 3.40
CA LEU A 89 2.24 6.11 2.11
C LEU A 89 0.72 6.26 2.18
N GLU A 90 0.08 5.76 3.23
CA GLU A 90 -1.35 5.93 3.48
C GLU A 90 -1.73 7.42 3.58
N GLY A 91 -0.94 8.21 4.32
CA GLY A 91 -1.14 9.66 4.45
C GLY A 91 -0.99 10.41 3.13
N ILE A 92 0.02 10.05 2.32
CA ILE A 92 0.23 10.64 0.98
C ILE A 92 -0.96 10.32 0.07
N ILE A 93 -1.42 9.08 0.04
CA ILE A 93 -2.57 8.66 -0.78
C ILE A 93 -3.83 9.43 -0.34
N ALA A 94 -4.09 9.52 0.96
CA ALA A 94 -5.23 10.25 1.49
C ALA A 94 -5.18 11.75 1.15
N ALA A 95 -4.01 12.38 1.31
CA ALA A 95 -3.82 13.78 0.95
C ALA A 95 -4.02 14.03 -0.55
N GLN A 96 -3.50 13.13 -1.40
CA GLN A 96 -3.70 13.23 -2.85
C GLN A 96 -5.19 13.10 -3.23
N GLU A 97 -5.93 12.23 -2.56
CA GLU A 97 -7.36 12.04 -2.82
C GLU A 97 -8.19 13.25 -2.38
N GLU A 98 -7.88 13.83 -1.23
CA GLU A 98 -8.54 15.07 -0.78
C GLU A 98 -8.22 16.23 -1.72
N GLU A 99 -6.99 16.34 -2.21
CA GLU A 99 -6.61 17.38 -3.16
C GLU A 99 -7.32 17.21 -4.50
N ARG A 100 -7.44 15.97 -5.02
CA ARG A 100 -8.25 15.70 -6.21
C ARG A 100 -9.72 16.08 -6.00
N ARG A 101 -10.28 15.78 -4.82
CA ARG A 101 -11.64 16.18 -4.44
C ARG A 101 -11.79 17.70 -4.39
N ARG A 102 -10.79 18.41 -3.86
CA ARG A 102 -10.79 19.87 -3.77
C ARG A 102 -10.76 20.50 -5.16
N ILE A 103 -9.85 20.06 -6.03
CA ILE A 103 -9.70 20.58 -7.40
C ILE A 103 -10.96 20.30 -8.23
N SER A 104 -11.51 19.08 -8.18
CA SER A 104 -12.75 18.73 -8.90
C SER A 104 -13.93 19.63 -8.49
N ARG A 105 -14.12 19.89 -7.19
CA ARG A 105 -15.13 20.83 -6.69
C ARG A 105 -14.87 22.27 -7.15
N GLU A 106 -13.63 22.74 -7.09
CA GLU A 106 -13.27 24.10 -7.52
C GLU A 106 -13.54 24.33 -9.02
N LEU A 107 -13.24 23.33 -9.86
CA LEU A 107 -13.55 23.35 -11.29
C LEU A 107 -15.07 23.33 -11.55
N HIS A 108 -15.79 22.44 -10.86
CA HIS A 108 -17.23 22.32 -11.02
C HIS A 108 -17.96 23.58 -10.57
N ASP A 109 -17.66 24.10 -9.38
CA ASP A 109 -18.43 25.19 -8.79
C ASP A 109 -17.96 26.56 -9.31
N GLY A 110 -16.65 26.78 -9.44
CA GLY A 110 -16.10 28.09 -9.84
C GLY A 110 -16.04 28.29 -11.35
N THR A 111 -15.36 27.37 -12.05
CA THR A 111 -15.10 27.51 -13.49
C THR A 111 -16.37 27.31 -14.31
N SER A 112 -17.13 26.24 -14.03
CA SER A 112 -18.36 25.94 -14.79
C SER A 112 -19.45 27.00 -14.60
N GLN A 113 -19.58 27.57 -13.40
CA GLN A 113 -20.51 28.66 -13.14
C GLN A 113 -20.12 29.96 -13.87
N SER A 114 -18.82 30.26 -13.94
CA SER A 114 -18.31 31.42 -14.70
C SER A 114 -18.58 31.27 -16.20
N LEU A 115 -18.33 30.09 -16.77
CA LEU A 115 -18.64 29.78 -18.18
C LEU A 115 -20.13 29.84 -18.47
N THR A 116 -20.96 29.31 -17.56
CA THR A 116 -22.42 29.41 -17.67
C THR A 116 -22.89 30.86 -17.68
N SER A 117 -22.33 31.71 -16.80
CA SER A 117 -22.63 33.14 -16.76
C SER A 117 -22.22 33.85 -18.05
N LEU A 118 -21.06 33.51 -18.62
CA LEU A 118 -20.60 34.01 -19.90
C LEU A 118 -21.56 33.63 -21.04
N MET A 119 -21.99 32.36 -21.11
CA MET A 119 -22.97 31.91 -22.11
C MET A 119 -24.30 32.66 -22.02
N VAL A 120 -24.79 32.90 -20.79
CA VAL A 120 -26.00 33.71 -20.55
C VAL A 120 -25.81 35.15 -21.02
N GLY A 121 -24.66 35.76 -20.71
CA GLY A 121 -24.32 37.11 -21.19
C GLY A 121 -24.29 37.21 -22.71
N LEU A 122 -23.66 36.24 -23.38
CA LEU A 122 -23.63 36.16 -24.85
C LEU A 122 -25.03 35.97 -25.45
N LYS A 123 -25.89 35.15 -24.83
CA LYS A 123 -27.29 34.99 -25.24
C LYS A 123 -28.10 36.28 -25.08
N ASN A 124 -27.80 37.09 -24.07
CA ASN A 124 -28.46 38.39 -23.90
C ASN A 124 -28.03 39.38 -25.00
N LEU A 125 -26.78 39.33 -25.47
CA LEU A 125 -26.32 40.16 -26.59
C LEU A 125 -27.08 39.84 -27.89
N ASP A 126 -27.38 38.57 -28.16
CA ASP A 126 -28.27 38.18 -29.28
C ASP A 126 -29.68 38.79 -29.16
N THR A 127 -30.13 39.08 -27.93
CA THR A 127 -31.49 39.60 -27.72
C THR A 127 -31.53 41.14 -27.79
N ILE A 128 -30.44 41.81 -27.41
CA ILE A 128 -30.39 43.28 -27.27
C ILE A 128 -29.86 43.96 -28.53
N CYS A 129 -28.97 43.31 -29.28
CA CYS A 129 -28.29 43.90 -30.44
C CYS A 129 -28.85 43.36 -31.75
N ASP A 130 -29.51 44.21 -32.55
CA ASP A 130 -29.98 43.85 -33.90
C ASP A 130 -28.89 44.07 -34.96
N SER A 131 -27.78 43.34 -34.84
CA SER A 131 -26.68 43.37 -35.81
C SER A 131 -26.26 41.95 -36.18
N PRO A 132 -26.34 41.54 -37.47
CA PRO A 132 -25.94 40.20 -37.90
C PRO A 132 -24.49 39.84 -37.54
N GLN A 133 -23.61 40.85 -37.52
CA GLN A 133 -22.20 40.66 -37.19
C GLN A 133 -21.98 40.39 -35.70
N VAL A 134 -22.77 41.02 -34.84
CA VAL A 134 -22.75 40.77 -33.38
C VAL A 134 -23.30 39.38 -33.07
N HIS A 135 -24.39 38.97 -33.72
CA HIS A 135 -24.95 37.62 -33.58
C HIS A 135 -23.94 36.53 -33.97
N ALA A 136 -23.25 36.70 -35.10
CA ALA A 136 -22.24 35.74 -35.55
C ALA A 136 -21.10 35.61 -34.52
N GLN A 137 -20.56 36.74 -34.03
CA GLN A 137 -19.51 36.72 -33.01
C GLN A 137 -19.98 36.14 -31.67
N ALA A 138 -21.20 36.46 -31.24
CA ALA A 138 -21.76 35.92 -30.00
C ALA A 138 -21.97 34.40 -30.09
N GLN A 139 -22.44 33.90 -31.24
CA GLN A 139 -22.56 32.46 -31.51
C GLN A 139 -21.20 31.77 -31.48
N ASP A 140 -20.18 32.33 -32.14
CA ASP A 140 -18.83 31.76 -32.16
C ASP A 140 -18.24 31.66 -30.73
N LEU A 141 -18.37 32.73 -29.94
CA LEU A 141 -17.93 32.73 -28.54
C LEU A 141 -18.72 31.75 -27.67
N ARG A 142 -20.02 31.56 -27.92
CA ARG A 142 -20.80 30.54 -27.21
C ARG A 142 -20.32 29.13 -27.54
N ASN A 143 -20.01 28.85 -28.81
CA ASN A 143 -19.50 27.54 -29.20
C ASN A 143 -18.17 27.25 -28.50
N VAL A 144 -17.25 28.24 -28.45
CA VAL A 144 -15.98 28.12 -27.72
C VAL A 144 -16.22 27.91 -26.22
N ALA A 145 -17.11 28.71 -25.60
CA ALA A 145 -17.41 28.57 -24.18
C ALA A 145 -18.06 27.22 -23.84
N GLY A 146 -18.93 26.71 -24.72
CA GLY A 146 -19.53 25.39 -24.60
C GLY A 146 -18.49 24.28 -24.65
N GLN A 147 -17.55 24.35 -25.60
CA GLN A 147 -16.46 23.37 -25.68
C GLN A 147 -15.58 23.40 -24.43
N VAL A 148 -15.20 24.58 -23.94
CA VAL A 148 -14.40 24.70 -22.71
C VAL A 148 -15.16 24.17 -21.49
N LEU A 149 -16.48 24.38 -21.43
CA LEU A 149 -17.31 23.84 -20.35
C LEU A 149 -17.33 22.30 -20.36
N GLU A 150 -17.44 21.70 -21.55
CA GLU A 150 -17.35 20.25 -21.73
C GLU A 150 -15.97 19.72 -21.30
N ASP A 151 -14.89 20.38 -21.74
CA ASP A 151 -13.52 20.01 -21.35
C ASP A 151 -13.29 20.10 -19.83
N VAL A 152 -13.87 21.11 -19.16
CA VAL A 152 -13.80 21.28 -17.71
C VAL A 152 -14.59 20.18 -16.98
N HIS A 153 -15.77 19.83 -17.47
CA HIS A 153 -16.55 18.71 -16.93
C HIS A 153 -15.79 17.39 -17.04
N ASP A 154 -15.21 17.13 -18.21
CA ASP A 154 -14.37 15.96 -18.47
C ASP A 154 -13.17 15.91 -17.52
N LEU A 155 -12.48 17.04 -17.33
CA LEU A 155 -11.33 17.12 -16.41
C LEU A 155 -11.75 16.90 -14.94
N ALA A 156 -12.84 17.53 -14.51
CA ALA A 156 -13.37 17.37 -13.15
C ALA A 156 -13.76 15.91 -12.87
N PHE A 157 -14.37 15.24 -13.86
CA PHE A 157 -14.76 13.83 -13.79
C PHE A 157 -13.55 12.89 -13.74
N GLN A 158 -12.51 13.16 -14.54
CA GLN A 158 -11.25 12.39 -14.51
C GLN A 158 -10.49 12.54 -13.18
N LEU A 159 -10.57 13.72 -12.55
CA LEU A 159 -9.94 13.96 -11.25
C LEU A 159 -10.65 13.19 -10.13
N ARG A 160 -11.97 13.37 -10.03
CA ARG A 160 -12.83 12.67 -9.07
C ARG A 160 -14.31 12.76 -9.49
N PRO A 161 -15.03 11.65 -9.69
CA PRO A 161 -16.44 11.68 -10.02
C PRO A 161 -17.24 12.16 -8.81
N ALA A 162 -17.89 13.32 -8.90
CA ALA A 162 -18.76 13.83 -7.83
C ALA A 162 -19.89 12.83 -7.49
N ALA A 163 -20.38 12.09 -8.50
CA ALA A 163 -21.34 11.01 -8.31
C ALA A 163 -20.85 9.91 -7.34
N LEU A 164 -19.54 9.68 -7.24
CA LEU A 164 -18.99 8.70 -6.29
C LEU A 164 -19.22 9.12 -4.84
N ASP A 165 -19.23 10.43 -4.56
CA ASP A 165 -19.48 10.95 -3.22
C ASP A 165 -20.96 10.94 -2.86
N ASP A 166 -21.77 11.49 -3.76
CA ASP A 166 -23.17 11.83 -3.51
C ASP A 166 -24.09 10.62 -3.74
N LEU A 167 -23.76 9.78 -4.71
CA LEU A 167 -24.61 8.67 -5.18
C LEU A 167 -23.97 7.30 -4.93
N GLY A 168 -22.67 7.25 -4.66
CA GLY A 168 -21.92 6.02 -4.36
C GLY A 168 -21.42 5.28 -5.61
N LEU A 169 -20.69 4.19 -5.37
CA LEU A 169 -20.00 3.42 -6.42
C LEU A 169 -20.92 2.92 -7.56
N PRO A 170 -22.12 2.34 -7.32
CA PRO A 170 -22.95 1.83 -8.40
C PRO A 170 -23.34 2.91 -9.42
N ALA A 171 -23.86 4.04 -8.94
CA ALA A 171 -24.28 5.15 -9.79
C ALA A 171 -23.10 5.78 -10.54
N ALA A 172 -21.95 5.90 -9.88
CA ALA A 172 -20.73 6.40 -10.51
C ALA A 172 -20.26 5.48 -11.66
N LEU A 173 -20.32 4.16 -11.48
CA LEU A 173 -19.93 3.19 -12.51
C LEU A 173 -20.92 3.14 -13.69
N GLU A 174 -22.22 3.23 -13.43
CA GLU A 174 -23.24 3.36 -14.50
C GLU A 174 -22.99 4.59 -15.36
N HIS A 175 -22.72 5.73 -14.72
CA HIS A 175 -22.43 6.96 -15.44
C HIS A 175 -21.12 6.84 -16.25
N LEU A 176 -20.04 6.32 -15.65
CA LEU A 176 -18.76 6.09 -16.32
C LEU A 176 -18.92 5.22 -17.57
N VAL A 177 -19.66 4.11 -17.48
CA VAL A 177 -19.87 3.19 -18.59
C VAL A 177 -20.71 3.83 -19.69
N ASN A 178 -21.79 4.54 -19.34
CA ASN A 178 -22.61 5.25 -20.33
C ASN A 178 -21.80 6.32 -21.10
N GLU A 179 -21.00 7.12 -20.41
CA GLU A 179 -20.12 8.12 -21.04
C GLU A 179 -19.10 7.45 -21.97
N TRP A 180 -18.46 6.37 -21.50
CA TRP A 180 -17.49 5.63 -22.30
C TRP A 180 -18.12 4.99 -23.55
N GLN A 181 -19.31 4.42 -23.43
CA GLN A 181 -20.08 3.89 -24.56
C GLN A 181 -20.39 4.98 -25.59
N ASN A 182 -20.86 6.14 -25.14
CA ASN A 182 -21.18 7.26 -26.03
C ASN A 182 -19.94 7.77 -26.78
N ARG A 183 -18.79 7.81 -26.11
CA ARG A 183 -17.53 8.30 -26.67
C ARG A 183 -16.92 7.33 -27.68
N HIS A 184 -16.92 6.03 -27.37
CA HIS A 184 -16.24 5.01 -28.19
C HIS A 184 -17.16 4.25 -29.14
N GLN A 185 -18.48 4.42 -29.02
CA GLN A 185 -19.50 3.70 -29.80
C GLN A 185 -19.39 2.16 -29.65
N ILE A 186 -18.90 1.70 -28.50
CA ILE A 186 -18.78 0.28 -28.14
C ILE A 186 -19.82 -0.02 -27.05
N ARG A 187 -20.56 -1.12 -27.18
CA ARG A 187 -21.53 -1.55 -26.15
C ARG A 187 -20.81 -2.21 -24.98
N ALA A 188 -21.16 -1.78 -23.77
CA ALA A 188 -20.65 -2.29 -22.49
C ALA A 188 -21.73 -2.25 -21.41
N ASP A 189 -22.02 -3.36 -20.74
CA ASP A 189 -22.98 -3.38 -19.64
C ASP A 189 -22.26 -3.42 -18.29
N VAL A 190 -22.83 -2.74 -17.28
CA VAL A 190 -22.33 -2.78 -15.91
C VAL A 190 -23.37 -3.36 -14.98
N VAL A 191 -22.95 -4.30 -14.13
CA VAL A 191 -23.79 -4.92 -13.12
C VAL A 191 -23.02 -4.89 -11.80
N VAL A 192 -23.59 -4.22 -10.81
CA VAL A 192 -22.96 -4.03 -9.50
C VAL A 192 -23.74 -4.79 -8.44
N HIS A 193 -23.09 -5.76 -7.81
CA HIS A 193 -23.64 -6.54 -6.70
C HIS A 193 -22.89 -6.19 -5.41
N LEU A 194 -23.44 -5.25 -4.64
CA LEU A 194 -22.91 -4.85 -3.34
C LEU A 194 -23.93 -5.18 -2.24
N GLY A 195 -23.44 -5.36 -1.01
CA GLY A 195 -24.29 -5.50 0.17
C GLY A 195 -25.01 -4.18 0.52
N PRO A 196 -25.86 -4.19 1.57
CA PRO A 196 -26.59 -2.99 2.00
C PRO A 196 -25.68 -1.92 2.62
N GLU A 197 -24.47 -2.30 3.06
CA GLU A 197 -23.50 -1.37 3.64
C GLU A 197 -22.63 -0.74 2.56
N ARG A 198 -22.38 0.56 2.72
CA ARG A 198 -21.50 1.32 1.83
C ARG A 198 -20.05 0.92 2.07
N LEU A 199 -19.28 0.78 0.99
CA LEU A 199 -17.86 0.48 1.10
C LEU A 199 -17.11 1.68 1.70
N PRO A 200 -15.95 1.46 2.35
CA PRO A 200 -15.06 2.56 2.71
C PRO A 200 -14.74 3.41 1.47
N GLY A 201 -14.80 4.73 1.58
CA GLY A 201 -14.64 5.62 0.41
C GLY A 201 -13.32 5.43 -0.35
N SER A 202 -12.24 5.06 0.36
CA SER A 202 -10.97 4.70 -0.28
C SER A 202 -11.07 3.48 -1.19
N LEU A 203 -11.89 2.49 -0.81
CA LEU A 203 -12.14 1.29 -1.60
C LEU A 203 -13.07 1.59 -2.78
N GLU A 204 -14.08 2.44 -2.59
CA GLU A 204 -14.93 2.92 -3.70
C GLU A 204 -14.09 3.63 -4.77
N THR A 205 -13.23 4.57 -4.36
CA THR A 205 -12.30 5.25 -5.28
C THR A 205 -11.37 4.26 -5.98
N ALA A 206 -10.79 3.30 -5.24
CA ALA A 206 -9.87 2.33 -5.81
C ALA A 206 -10.56 1.46 -6.88
N LEU A 207 -11.74 0.90 -6.58
CA LEU A 207 -12.52 0.10 -7.52
C LEU A 207 -12.92 0.91 -8.76
N TYR A 208 -13.38 2.14 -8.54
CA TYR A 208 -13.73 3.05 -9.62
C TYR A 208 -12.54 3.28 -10.57
N ARG A 209 -11.35 3.59 -10.04
CA ARG A 209 -10.14 3.80 -10.84
C ARG A 209 -9.70 2.56 -11.60
N ILE A 210 -9.78 1.39 -10.98
CA ILE A 210 -9.44 0.12 -11.64
C ILE A 210 -10.34 -0.09 -12.85
N ILE A 211 -11.64 0.15 -12.71
CA ILE A 211 -12.61 -0.01 -13.80
C ILE A 211 -12.40 1.05 -14.88
N GLN A 212 -12.16 2.31 -14.49
CA GLN A 212 -11.84 3.40 -15.42
C GLN A 212 -10.61 3.10 -16.27
N GLU A 213 -9.53 2.63 -15.65
CA GLU A 213 -8.30 2.27 -16.35
C GLU A 213 -8.51 1.04 -17.24
N ALA A 214 -9.30 0.06 -16.77
CA ALA A 214 -9.66 -1.11 -17.58
C ALA A 214 -10.43 -0.71 -18.85
N LEU A 215 -11.44 0.17 -18.73
CA LEU A 215 -12.19 0.71 -19.88
C LEU A 215 -11.29 1.52 -20.82
N THR A 216 -10.38 2.32 -20.26
CA THR A 216 -9.39 3.07 -21.04
C THR A 216 -8.49 2.14 -21.85
N ASN A 217 -8.07 1.03 -21.25
CA ASN A 217 -7.25 0.02 -21.92
C ASN A 217 -8.02 -0.75 -23.02
N VAL A 218 -9.33 -0.99 -22.85
CA VAL A 218 -10.17 -1.61 -23.88
C VAL A 218 -10.38 -0.68 -25.08
N ALA A 219 -10.45 0.62 -24.85
CA ALA A 219 -10.61 1.62 -25.92
C ALA A 219 -9.34 1.85 -26.75
N ARG A 220 -8.18 1.36 -26.30
CA ARG A 220 -6.89 1.43 -27.00
C ARG A 220 -6.64 0.18 -27.83
#